data_AF-A0A971FGW3-F1
#
_entry.id   AF-A0A971FGW3-F1
#
_cell.length_a   1.000
_cell.length_b   1.000
_cell.length_c   1.000
_cell.angle_alpha   90.00
_cell.angle_beta   90.00
_cell.angle_gamma   90.00
#
_symmetry.space_group_name_H-M   'P 1'
#
loop_
_entity.id
_entity.type
_entity.pdbx_description
1 polymer ?
#
loop_
_entity_poly.entity_id
_entity_poly.type
_entity_poly.pdbx_seq_one_letter_code
_entity_poly.pdbx_strand_id
1 'polypeptide(L)'
;MEEQFSRKALERFKDPRNYEELEEPDGHARITGPCGDTMEFWIQVEEGIVTAASFTTTGCGPSRACGSMATELAEGKTVREAGRIEQKDILEALDGMPEEHQHCALLASNTLKAAVADFMARQAARGNPPQEGDSACSSCDKDSCSARNKGENESLEDFLERQALEARLCHIGHKILVLSGKGGVGKSTVAVNIAVSLMMAGKRVGLLDVDIHGPSIPKMLGLEGSAVENNEGNIVPVELGTLKVISLGFFLRNEDDAVIWRGPMKMGVIKQFLKDVEWGDLDYLVVDSPPGTGDEPLSVCQLLPNADGAVVVTTPQDVSVSDVRKSITFCRQLNMPVLGVVENMSGFVCPHCGEITEIFKTGGGARMANQMGVPFLGGIPLDPGVANACDAGRPYTHHFPDTPAGLAFKKIIDPILALDK
;
A
#
# COMPACT_ATOMS: atom_id res chain seq x y z
N MET A 1 -22.26 -9.37 39.61
CA MET A 1 -21.55 -8.49 38.65
C MET A 1 -20.31 -7.85 39.28
N GLU A 2 -20.34 -7.44 40.56
CA GLU A 2 -19.18 -6.81 41.23
C GLU A 2 -18.05 -7.79 41.65
N GLU A 3 -18.25 -9.12 41.64
CA GLU A 3 -17.25 -10.09 42.11
C GLU A 3 -16.12 -10.43 41.11
N GLN A 4 -16.20 -9.98 39.85
CA GLN A 4 -15.23 -10.33 38.82
C GLN A 4 -14.27 -9.19 38.42
N PHE A 5 -14.49 -7.98 38.92
CA PHE A 5 -13.65 -6.82 38.63
C PHE A 5 -12.81 -6.47 39.85
N SER A 6 -11.58 -6.01 39.62
CA SER A 6 -10.76 -5.51 40.71
C SER A 6 -11.43 -4.30 41.38
N ARG A 7 -11.10 -4.07 42.65
CA ARG A 7 -11.58 -2.89 43.38
C ARG A 7 -11.22 -1.59 42.64
N LYS A 8 -10.03 -1.55 42.04
CA LYS A 8 -9.51 -0.42 41.28
C LYS A 8 -10.30 -0.19 39.99
N ALA A 9 -10.65 -1.24 39.25
CA ALA A 9 -11.51 -1.13 38.08
C ALA A 9 -12.91 -0.62 38.45
N LEU A 10 -13.52 -1.16 39.51
CA LEU A 10 -14.84 -0.72 39.98
C LEU A 10 -14.87 0.74 40.44
N GLU A 11 -13.79 1.23 41.05
CA GLU A 11 -13.63 2.64 41.38
C GLU A 11 -13.69 3.50 40.11
N ARG A 12 -12.92 3.13 39.08
CA ARG A 12 -12.86 3.90 37.81
C ARG A 12 -14.11 3.75 36.94
N PHE A 13 -14.95 2.75 37.21
CA PHE A 13 -16.27 2.66 36.57
C PHE A 13 -17.18 3.79 37.01
N LYS A 14 -17.13 4.14 38.31
CA LYS A 14 -18.01 5.12 38.93
C LYS A 14 -17.44 6.52 38.77
N ASP A 15 -16.14 6.66 39.03
CA ASP A 15 -15.42 7.93 39.06
C ASP A 15 -14.11 7.83 38.24
N PRO A 16 -14.20 7.88 36.89
CA PRO A 16 -13.02 7.90 36.03
C PRO A 16 -12.26 9.22 36.18
N ARG A 17 -10.93 9.14 36.19
CA ARG A 17 -10.07 10.33 36.15
C ARG A 17 -9.88 10.81 34.73
N ASN A 18 -9.63 12.10 34.56
CA ASN A 18 -9.40 12.77 33.29
C ASN A 18 -10.54 12.56 32.28
N TYR A 19 -11.78 12.48 32.79
CA TYR A 19 -12.97 12.20 32.00
C TYR A 19 -13.64 13.48 31.51
N GLU A 20 -12.98 14.15 30.58
CA GLU A 20 -13.43 15.41 30.01
C GLU A 20 -12.78 15.66 28.66
N GLU A 21 -13.34 16.58 27.89
CA GLU A 21 -12.69 17.11 26.70
C GLU A 21 -11.68 18.18 27.11
N LEU A 22 -10.46 18.09 26.59
CA LEU A 22 -9.40 19.05 26.86
C LEU A 22 -9.51 20.22 25.88
N GLU A 23 -9.51 21.46 26.41
CA GLU A 23 -9.45 22.65 25.57
C GLU A 23 -8.05 22.79 24.95
N GLU A 24 -8.00 23.06 23.64
CA GLU A 24 -6.76 23.24 22.87
C GLU A 24 -5.75 22.06 23.01
N PRO A 25 -6.13 20.85 22.57
CA PRO A 25 -5.26 19.68 22.62
C PRO A 25 -4.16 19.78 21.56
N ASP A 26 -2.95 19.32 21.91
CA ASP A 26 -1.87 19.19 20.93
C ASP A 26 -2.04 17.92 20.07
N GLY A 27 -2.71 16.88 20.59
CA GLY A 27 -3.09 15.67 19.85
C GLY A 27 -4.50 15.17 20.23
N HIS A 28 -5.23 14.65 19.26
CA HIS A 28 -6.58 14.11 19.43
C HIS A 28 -6.81 12.87 18.57
N ALA A 29 -7.60 11.92 19.09
CA ALA A 29 -8.12 10.81 18.29
C ALA A 29 -9.46 10.30 18.80
N ARG A 30 -10.23 9.70 17.90
CA ARG A 30 -11.51 9.05 18.16
C ARG A 30 -11.56 7.68 17.49
N ILE A 31 -11.83 6.63 18.24
CA ILE A 31 -11.91 5.25 17.71
C ILE A 31 -13.16 4.55 18.25
N THR A 32 -13.84 3.79 17.39
CA THR A 32 -14.95 2.90 17.77
C THR A 32 -14.47 1.45 17.82
N GLY A 33 -14.64 0.80 18.98
CA GLY A 33 -14.24 -0.59 19.23
C GLY A 33 -15.24 -1.62 18.69
N PRO A 34 -14.87 -2.92 18.71
CA PRO A 34 -15.67 -4.01 18.15
C PRO A 34 -17.00 -4.25 18.88
N CYS A 35 -17.13 -3.78 20.12
CA CYS A 35 -18.36 -3.82 20.90
C CYS A 35 -19.31 -2.64 20.62
N GLY A 36 -18.90 -1.68 19.79
CA GLY A 36 -19.65 -0.45 19.47
C GLY A 36 -19.30 0.74 20.36
N ASP A 37 -18.53 0.55 21.43
CA ASP A 37 -18.05 1.64 22.29
C ASP A 37 -17.12 2.57 21.51
N THR A 38 -17.38 3.88 21.57
CA THR A 38 -16.49 4.89 20.99
C THR A 38 -15.72 5.58 22.09
N MET A 39 -14.43 5.81 21.88
CA MET A 39 -13.53 6.44 22.83
C MET A 39 -12.80 7.58 22.14
N GLU A 40 -12.67 8.71 22.82
CA GLU A 40 -11.93 9.89 22.35
C GLU A 40 -10.83 10.22 23.35
N PHE A 41 -9.65 10.57 22.87
CA PHE A 41 -8.49 10.95 23.67
C PHE A 41 -7.95 12.30 23.22
N TRP A 42 -7.54 13.11 24.19
CA TRP A 42 -6.86 14.37 23.99
C TRP A 42 -5.58 14.39 24.81
N ILE A 43 -4.49 14.93 24.24
CA ILE A 43 -3.22 15.10 24.94
C ILE A 43 -2.68 16.52 24.76
N GLN A 44 -2.05 17.03 25.81
CA GLN A 44 -1.22 18.23 25.80
C GLN A 44 0.23 17.84 26.04
N VAL A 45 1.14 18.48 25.31
CA VAL A 45 2.56 18.13 25.35
C VAL A 45 3.41 19.38 25.46
N GLU A 46 4.23 19.44 26.51
CA GLU A 46 5.25 20.45 26.69
C GLU A 46 6.64 19.78 26.70
N GLU A 47 7.57 20.33 25.92
CA GLU A 47 8.96 19.82 25.83
C GLU A 47 9.07 18.31 25.54
N GLY A 48 8.09 17.74 24.83
CA GLY A 48 8.04 16.32 24.46
C GLY A 48 7.50 15.38 25.55
N ILE A 49 6.96 15.92 26.63
CA ILE A 49 6.34 15.20 27.75
C ILE A 49 4.84 15.45 27.73
N VAL A 50 4.04 14.40 27.89
CA VAL A 50 2.58 14.50 28.02
C VAL A 50 2.25 15.12 29.38
N THR A 51 1.89 16.40 29.40
CA THR A 51 1.59 17.14 30.64
C THR A 51 0.15 16.94 31.10
N ALA A 52 -0.77 16.70 30.17
CA ALA A 52 -2.15 16.30 30.45
C ALA A 52 -2.65 15.33 29.39
N ALA A 53 -3.47 14.37 29.81
CA ALA A 53 -4.20 13.48 28.91
C ALA A 53 -5.62 13.30 29.42
N SER A 54 -6.62 13.53 28.57
CA SER A 54 -8.03 13.34 28.91
C SER A 54 -8.74 12.43 27.91
N PHE A 55 -9.90 11.92 28.29
CA PHE A 55 -10.69 11.05 27.44
C PHE A 55 -12.19 11.18 27.69
N THR A 56 -12.99 10.75 26.72
CA THR A 56 -14.42 10.47 26.89
C THR A 56 -14.78 9.14 26.23
N THR A 57 -15.90 8.55 26.62
CA THR A 57 -16.39 7.35 25.94
C THR A 57 -17.92 7.26 25.93
N THR A 58 -18.48 6.71 24.86
CA THR A 58 -19.90 6.31 24.83
C THR A 58 -20.12 4.93 25.46
N GLY A 59 -19.04 4.30 25.93
CA GLY A 59 -19.00 2.92 26.36
C GLY A 59 -19.40 2.64 27.80
N CYS A 60 -19.32 1.35 28.14
CA CYS A 60 -19.70 0.84 29.46
C CYS A 60 -18.62 1.09 30.54
N GLY A 61 -18.90 0.68 31.79
CA GLY A 61 -17.98 0.83 32.92
C GLY A 61 -16.54 0.38 32.66
N PRO A 62 -16.31 -0.82 32.08
CA PRO A 62 -14.99 -1.27 31.63
C PRO A 62 -14.25 -0.28 30.72
N SER A 63 -14.95 0.30 29.74
CA SER A 63 -14.38 1.32 28.84
C SER A 63 -13.98 2.58 29.59
N ARG A 64 -14.77 3.02 30.58
CA ARG A 64 -14.42 4.15 31.47
C ARG A 64 -13.17 3.85 32.31
N ALA A 65 -13.06 2.64 32.87
CA ALA A 65 -11.86 2.26 33.62
C ALA A 65 -10.60 2.21 32.75
N CYS A 66 -10.69 1.58 31.59
CA CYS A 66 -9.55 1.45 30.68
C CYS A 66 -9.09 2.81 30.14
N GLY A 67 -10.02 3.68 29.76
CA GLY A 67 -9.70 5.03 29.32
C GLY A 67 -9.01 5.84 30.42
N SER A 68 -9.58 5.81 31.64
CA SER A 68 -9.02 6.51 32.80
C SER A 68 -7.63 6.02 33.15
N MET A 69 -7.38 4.71 33.05
CA MET A 69 -6.06 4.17 33.35
C MET A 69 -5.04 4.50 32.27
N ALA A 70 -5.46 4.48 31.00
CA ALA A 70 -4.57 4.82 29.89
C ALA A 70 -4.11 6.28 29.94
N THR A 71 -5.00 7.23 30.29
CA THR A 71 -4.63 8.64 30.44
C THR A 71 -3.66 8.84 31.61
N GLU A 72 -3.91 8.23 32.78
CA GLU A 72 -3.00 8.30 33.93
C GLU A 72 -1.62 7.69 33.65
N LEU A 73 -1.58 6.58 32.88
CA LEU A 73 -0.31 5.96 32.49
C LEU A 73 0.47 6.82 31.48
N ALA A 74 -0.21 7.67 30.72
CA ALA A 74 0.41 8.54 29.71
C ALA A 74 0.99 9.82 30.32
N GLU A 75 0.31 10.41 31.31
CA GLU A 75 0.75 11.65 31.96
C GLU A 75 2.13 11.51 32.61
N GLY A 76 2.98 12.50 32.37
CA GLY A 76 4.37 12.53 32.85
C GLY A 76 5.34 11.65 32.06
N LYS A 77 4.89 10.91 31.05
CA LYS A 77 5.77 10.17 30.13
C LYS A 77 6.15 11.00 28.91
N THR A 78 7.26 10.63 28.28
CA THR A 78 7.55 11.17 26.95
C THR A 78 6.49 10.69 25.95
N VAL A 79 6.27 11.46 24.89
CA VAL A 79 5.30 11.11 23.83
C VAL A 79 5.58 9.72 23.23
N ARG A 80 6.86 9.37 23.04
CA ARG A 80 7.28 8.05 22.54
C ARG A 80 6.95 6.92 23.52
N GLU A 81 7.05 7.15 24.82
CA GLU A 81 6.68 6.17 25.85
C GLU A 81 5.16 6.04 26.00
N ALA A 82 4.42 7.15 25.92
CA ALA A 82 2.96 7.13 25.91
C ALA A 82 2.42 6.33 24.71
N GLY A 83 3.00 6.52 23.52
CA GLY A 83 2.67 5.74 22.32
C GLY A 83 3.04 4.25 22.38
N ARG A 84 3.78 3.80 23.40
CA ARG A 84 4.14 2.40 23.61
C ARG A 84 3.25 1.69 24.63
N ILE A 85 2.30 2.38 25.27
CA ILE A 85 1.37 1.76 26.22
C ILE A 85 0.48 0.75 25.48
N GLU A 86 0.56 -0.51 25.88
CA GLU A 86 -0.17 -1.63 25.30
C GLU A 86 -1.36 -2.05 26.18
N GLN A 87 -2.23 -2.88 25.61
CA GLN A 87 -3.35 -3.49 26.32
C GLN A 87 -2.94 -4.11 27.66
N LYS A 88 -1.80 -4.83 27.69
CA LYS A 88 -1.31 -5.50 28.90
C LYS A 88 -0.98 -4.51 30.03
N ASP A 89 -0.43 -3.34 29.70
CA ASP A 89 0.00 -2.35 30.69
C ASP A 89 -1.22 -1.74 31.40
N ILE A 90 -2.30 -1.49 30.64
CA ILE A 90 -3.58 -1.01 31.16
C ILE A 90 -4.24 -2.07 32.05
N LEU A 91 -4.23 -3.34 31.61
CA LEU A 91 -4.81 -4.44 32.38
C LEU A 91 -4.05 -4.69 33.67
N GLU A 92 -2.72 -4.68 33.63
CA GLU A 92 -1.86 -4.79 34.82
C GLU A 92 -2.10 -3.62 35.77
N ALA A 93 -2.19 -2.39 35.26
CA ALA A 93 -2.44 -1.22 36.08
C ALA A 93 -3.85 -1.19 36.69
N LEU A 94 -4.81 -1.93 36.12
CA LEU A 94 -6.15 -2.13 36.69
C LEU A 94 -6.25 -3.35 37.61
N ASP A 95 -5.14 -4.03 37.93
CA ASP A 95 -5.14 -5.30 38.69
C ASP A 95 -5.98 -6.41 38.03
N GLY A 96 -6.02 -6.40 36.69
CA GLY A 96 -6.73 -7.36 35.87
C GLY A 96 -8.19 -7.00 35.58
N MET A 97 -8.72 -7.62 34.52
CA MET A 97 -10.10 -7.49 34.06
C MET A 97 -10.58 -8.82 33.46
N PRO A 98 -11.88 -9.18 33.58
CA PRO A 98 -12.44 -10.37 32.95
C PRO A 98 -12.17 -10.41 31.44
N GLU A 99 -11.86 -11.59 30.90
CA GLU A 99 -11.48 -11.79 29.49
C GLU A 99 -12.47 -11.17 28.50
N GLU A 100 -13.78 -11.30 28.78
CA GLU A 100 -14.85 -10.74 27.96
C GLU A 100 -14.81 -9.21 27.84
N HIS A 101 -14.13 -8.51 28.76
CA HIS A 101 -14.00 -7.05 28.79
C HIS A 101 -12.59 -6.54 28.46
N GLN A 102 -11.60 -7.42 28.25
CA GLN A 102 -10.23 -7.00 27.94
C GLN A 102 -10.11 -6.22 26.63
N HIS A 103 -11.08 -6.35 25.72
CA HIS A 103 -11.15 -5.57 24.49
C HIS A 103 -11.27 -4.05 24.75
N CYS A 104 -11.80 -3.63 25.91
CA CYS A 104 -11.85 -2.22 26.31
C CYS A 104 -10.45 -1.64 26.56
N ALA A 105 -9.51 -2.43 27.09
CA ALA A 105 -8.13 -2.00 27.27
C ALA A 105 -7.41 -1.84 25.92
N LEU A 106 -7.72 -2.72 24.95
CA LEU A 106 -7.19 -2.60 23.60
C LEU A 106 -7.70 -1.31 22.94
N LEU A 107 -9.00 -1.03 23.03
CA LEU A 107 -9.60 0.21 22.53
C LEU A 107 -8.92 1.45 23.12
N ALA A 108 -8.74 1.49 24.43
CA ALA A 108 -8.06 2.60 25.11
C ALA A 108 -6.61 2.77 24.63
N SER A 109 -5.83 1.69 24.57
CA SER A 109 -4.43 1.75 24.09
C SER A 109 -4.33 2.22 22.64
N ASN A 110 -5.22 1.78 21.75
CA ASN A 110 -5.21 2.18 20.35
C ASN A 110 -5.62 3.64 20.18
N THR A 111 -6.61 4.10 20.94
CA THR A 111 -7.08 5.50 20.88
C THR A 111 -6.00 6.45 21.39
N LEU A 112 -5.33 6.10 22.51
CA LEU A 112 -4.19 6.87 23.01
C LEU A 112 -3.04 6.92 22.00
N LYS A 113 -2.68 5.78 21.38
CA LYS A 113 -1.65 5.72 20.33
C LYS A 113 -1.99 6.60 19.14
N ALA A 114 -3.26 6.61 18.73
CA ALA A 114 -3.71 7.48 17.65
C ALA A 114 -3.62 8.97 18.03
N ALA A 115 -3.97 9.35 19.26
CA ALA A 115 -3.83 10.73 19.72
C ALA A 115 -2.36 11.18 19.79
N VAL A 116 -1.47 10.28 20.22
CA VAL A 116 -0.01 10.48 20.16
C VAL A 116 0.49 10.63 18.72
N ALA A 117 -0.01 9.81 17.80
CA ALA A 117 0.36 9.89 16.39
C ALA A 117 -0.11 11.21 15.74
N ASP A 118 -1.32 11.68 16.05
CA ASP A 118 -1.84 12.97 15.61
C ASP A 118 -0.96 14.13 16.13
N PHE A 119 -0.58 14.10 17.41
CA PHE A 119 0.38 15.07 17.95
C PHE A 119 1.72 15.07 17.19
N MET A 120 2.30 13.89 16.97
CA MET A 120 3.60 13.76 16.29
C MET A 120 3.51 14.29 14.84
N ALA A 121 2.39 14.03 14.15
CA ALA A 121 2.13 14.56 12.83
C ALA A 121 2.00 16.09 12.82
N ARG A 122 1.30 16.66 13.81
CA ARG A 122 1.17 18.12 13.98
C ARG A 122 2.50 18.78 14.36
N GLN A 123 3.33 18.13 15.18
CA GLN A 123 4.68 18.62 15.47
C GLN A 123 5.60 18.55 14.27
N ALA A 124 5.54 17.49 13.45
CA ALA A 124 6.28 17.43 12.19
C ALA A 124 5.86 18.58 11.24
N ALA A 125 4.58 18.96 11.26
CA ALA A 125 4.07 20.12 10.53
C ALA A 125 4.45 21.49 11.13
N ARG A 126 4.65 21.60 12.46
CA ARG A 126 5.03 22.84 13.16
C ARG A 126 6.55 23.05 13.27
N GLY A 127 7.33 21.98 13.35
CA GLY A 127 8.80 21.98 13.47
C GLY A 127 9.53 22.24 12.14
N ASN A 128 8.81 22.15 11.02
CA ASN A 128 9.23 22.64 9.72
C ASN A 128 8.38 23.85 9.34
N PRO A 129 8.80 25.11 9.61
CA PRO A 129 8.43 26.15 8.66
C PRO A 129 8.95 25.66 7.30
N PRO A 130 8.19 25.84 6.20
CA PRO A 130 8.73 25.53 4.89
C PRO A 130 10.02 26.34 4.77
N GLN A 131 11.16 25.65 4.78
CA GLN A 131 12.39 26.27 4.33
C GLN A 131 12.08 26.66 2.88
N GLU A 132 12.03 27.96 2.62
CA GLU A 132 12.21 28.51 1.28
C GLU A 132 13.54 27.94 0.76
N GLY A 133 13.46 26.80 0.07
CA GLY A 133 14.68 26.14 -0.41
C GLY A 133 14.70 24.62 -0.53
N ASP A 134 13.61 23.86 -0.34
CA ASP A 134 13.50 22.49 -0.91
C ASP A 134 12.03 22.10 -1.15
N SER A 135 11.33 22.95 -1.91
CA SER A 135 10.09 22.58 -2.59
C SER A 135 10.44 21.73 -3.82
N ALA A 136 10.57 20.43 -3.65
CA ALA A 136 10.68 19.51 -4.80
C ALA A 136 9.41 18.68 -5.02
N CYS A 137 8.24 19.18 -4.58
CA CYS A 137 6.99 18.80 -5.23
C CYS A 137 6.64 19.89 -6.25
N SER A 138 7.10 19.72 -7.50
CA SER A 138 6.77 20.65 -8.59
C SER A 138 5.28 20.66 -8.98
N SER A 139 4.45 19.79 -8.38
CA SER A 139 3.00 19.73 -8.65
C SER A 139 2.14 20.43 -7.60
N CYS A 140 2.64 20.70 -6.39
CA CYS A 140 1.86 21.38 -5.33
C CYS A 140 1.67 22.88 -5.58
N ASP A 141 2.48 23.47 -6.46
CA ASP A 141 2.35 24.88 -6.89
C ASP A 141 1.35 25.08 -8.04
N LYS A 142 0.73 24.01 -8.56
CA LYS A 142 -0.27 24.12 -9.63
C LYS A 142 -1.66 24.28 -9.01
N ASP A 143 -2.43 25.25 -9.52
CA ASP A 143 -3.84 25.47 -9.13
C ASP A 143 -4.76 24.24 -9.34
N SER A 144 -4.28 23.22 -10.04
CA SER A 144 -4.98 21.97 -10.31
C SER A 144 -4.72 20.84 -9.29
N CYS A 145 -3.92 21.05 -8.24
CA CYS A 145 -3.66 20.01 -7.24
C CYS A 145 -4.93 19.77 -6.39
N SER A 146 -5.51 18.57 -6.51
CA SER A 146 -6.72 18.19 -5.79
C SER A 146 -6.51 18.23 -4.27
N ALA A 147 -5.32 17.91 -3.76
CA ALA A 147 -4.99 17.95 -2.32
C ALA A 147 -4.97 19.35 -1.68
N ARG A 148 -5.14 20.42 -2.45
CA ARG A 148 -5.09 21.78 -1.91
C ARG A 148 -6.35 22.15 -1.12
N ASN A 149 -7.51 21.68 -1.56
CA ASN A 149 -8.81 22.05 -0.97
C ASN A 149 -9.60 20.81 -0.55
N LYS A 150 -10.28 20.94 0.59
CA LYS A 150 -11.23 19.95 1.10
C LYS A 150 -12.51 19.98 0.27
N GLY A 151 -13.02 18.82 -0.13
CA GLY A 151 -14.30 18.72 -0.82
C GLY A 151 -15.48 19.08 0.10
N GLU A 152 -16.57 19.60 -0.47
CA GLU A 152 -17.75 20.07 0.31
C GLU A 152 -18.37 18.99 1.22
N ASN A 153 -18.27 17.70 0.85
CA ASN A 153 -18.77 16.55 1.61
C ASN A 153 -17.67 15.60 2.11
N GLU A 154 -16.41 16.03 2.05
CA GLU A 154 -15.27 15.22 2.50
C GLU A 154 -15.10 15.33 4.02
N SER A 155 -14.80 14.25 4.73
CA SER A 155 -14.45 14.35 6.16
C SER A 155 -13.07 15.02 6.30
N LEU A 156 -12.74 15.54 7.49
CA LEU A 156 -11.39 16.10 7.70
C LEU A 156 -10.32 15.00 7.60
N GLU A 157 -10.63 13.80 8.08
CA GLU A 157 -9.75 12.63 8.04
C GLU A 157 -9.47 12.21 6.59
N ASP A 158 -10.52 12.04 5.77
CA ASP A 158 -10.37 11.70 4.35
C ASP A 158 -9.54 12.74 3.58
N PHE A 159 -9.73 14.02 3.89
CA PHE A 159 -8.97 15.11 3.29
C PHE A 159 -7.47 15.03 3.63
N LEU A 160 -7.13 14.86 4.91
CA LEU A 160 -5.75 14.73 5.36
C LEU A 160 -5.10 13.47 4.80
N GLU A 161 -5.83 12.35 4.75
CA GLU A 161 -5.33 11.12 4.15
C GLU A 161 -5.06 11.26 2.65
N ARG A 162 -5.95 11.92 1.92
CA ARG A 162 -5.77 12.20 0.50
C ARG A 162 -4.58 13.14 0.27
N GLN A 163 -4.42 14.16 1.11
CA GLN A 163 -3.27 15.06 1.05
C GLN A 163 -1.95 14.34 1.30
N ALA A 164 -1.88 13.48 2.31
CA ALA A 164 -0.69 12.68 2.61
C ALA A 164 -0.35 11.72 1.44
N LEU A 165 -1.37 11.07 0.87
CA LEU A 165 -1.20 10.21 -0.30
C LEU A 165 -0.69 10.98 -1.52
N GLU A 166 -1.31 12.12 -1.86
CA GLU A 166 -0.86 12.96 -2.98
C GLU A 166 0.56 13.50 -2.75
N ALA A 167 0.90 13.89 -1.51
CA ALA A 167 2.24 14.33 -1.13
C ALA A 167 3.29 13.21 -1.23
N ARG A 168 2.91 11.94 -1.03
CA ARG A 168 3.82 10.82 -1.28
C ARG A 168 4.00 10.57 -2.77
N LEU A 169 2.89 10.54 -3.51
CA LEU A 169 2.86 10.15 -4.92
C LEU A 169 3.38 11.24 -5.86
N CYS A 170 3.51 12.49 -5.42
CA CYS A 170 4.04 13.58 -6.25
C CYS A 170 5.54 13.46 -6.54
N HIS A 171 6.28 12.72 -5.71
CA HIS A 171 7.69 12.39 -5.92
C HIS A 171 7.92 11.28 -6.96
N ILE A 172 6.84 10.76 -7.55
CA ILE A 172 6.86 9.70 -8.55
C ILE A 172 6.50 10.30 -9.89
N GLY A 173 7.47 10.31 -10.82
CA GLY A 173 7.32 10.86 -12.17
C GLY A 173 6.20 10.17 -12.95
N HIS A 174 6.34 8.86 -13.17
CA HIS A 174 5.37 8.05 -13.92
C HIS A 174 4.81 6.88 -13.09
N LYS A 175 3.50 6.68 -13.15
CA LYS A 175 2.73 5.64 -12.45
C LYS A 175 2.08 4.71 -13.45
N ILE A 176 2.53 3.46 -13.49
CA ILE A 176 2.14 2.47 -14.50
C ILE A 176 1.48 1.28 -13.83
N LEU A 177 0.23 1.01 -14.22
CA LEU A 177 -0.50 -0.17 -13.74
C LEU A 177 -0.32 -1.33 -14.71
N VAL A 178 0.00 -2.51 -14.19
CA VAL A 178 0.02 -3.75 -14.97
C VAL A 178 -1.25 -4.53 -14.66
N LEU A 179 -2.11 -4.66 -15.66
CA LEU A 179 -3.43 -5.30 -15.56
C LEU A 179 -3.48 -6.60 -16.33
N SER A 180 -4.34 -7.53 -15.92
CA SER A 180 -4.72 -8.68 -16.74
C SER A 180 -6.20 -9.00 -16.60
N GLY A 181 -6.79 -9.59 -17.64
CA GLY A 181 -8.20 -9.97 -17.59
C GLY A 181 -8.48 -11.27 -16.81
N LYS A 182 -7.45 -12.10 -16.61
CA LYS A 182 -7.53 -13.38 -15.89
C LYS A 182 -6.21 -13.69 -15.16
N GLY A 183 -6.26 -14.61 -14.20
CA GLY A 183 -5.09 -15.17 -13.55
C GLY A 183 -4.28 -16.08 -14.48
N GLY A 184 -2.99 -16.27 -14.19
CA GLY A 184 -2.13 -17.23 -14.91
C GLY A 184 -1.60 -16.79 -16.27
N VAL A 185 -1.82 -15.54 -16.70
CA VAL A 185 -1.25 -15.01 -17.96
C VAL A 185 0.21 -14.55 -17.85
N GLY A 186 0.80 -14.64 -16.65
CA GLY A 186 2.15 -14.13 -16.37
C GLY A 186 2.25 -12.61 -16.17
N LYS A 187 1.17 -11.99 -15.65
CA LYS A 187 1.11 -10.56 -15.31
C LYS A 187 2.28 -10.12 -14.43
N SER A 188 2.50 -10.78 -13.30
CA SER A 188 3.57 -10.48 -12.35
C SER A 188 4.97 -10.66 -12.96
N THR A 189 5.15 -11.69 -13.79
CA THR A 189 6.39 -11.88 -14.56
C THR A 189 6.65 -10.70 -15.49
N VAL A 190 5.62 -10.19 -16.19
CA VAL A 190 5.74 -9.01 -17.04
C VAL A 190 6.03 -7.76 -16.20
N ALA A 191 5.33 -7.55 -15.08
CA ALA A 191 5.55 -6.42 -14.18
C ALA A 191 6.98 -6.35 -13.65
N VAL A 192 7.49 -7.47 -13.13
CA VAL A 192 8.87 -7.61 -12.63
C VAL A 192 9.88 -7.28 -13.74
N ASN A 193 9.73 -7.86 -14.93
CA ASN A 193 10.69 -7.65 -16.00
C ASN A 193 10.60 -6.25 -16.61
N ILE A 194 9.44 -5.59 -16.60
CA ILE A 194 9.32 -4.16 -16.95
C ILE A 194 10.09 -3.32 -15.92
N ALA A 195 9.82 -3.50 -14.62
CA ALA A 195 10.47 -2.73 -13.56
C ALA A 195 12.00 -2.89 -13.58
N VAL A 196 12.48 -4.13 -13.73
CA VAL A 196 13.91 -4.43 -13.81
C VAL A 196 14.54 -3.88 -15.09
N SER A 197 13.83 -3.92 -16.22
CA SER A 197 14.36 -3.34 -17.47
C SER A 197 14.44 -1.81 -17.40
N LEU A 198 13.48 -1.15 -16.76
CA LEU A 198 13.53 0.30 -16.49
C LEU A 198 14.70 0.64 -15.55
N MET A 199 14.91 -0.15 -14.50
CA MET A 199 16.06 -0.01 -13.61
C MET A 199 17.38 -0.15 -14.38
N MET A 200 17.51 -1.17 -15.24
CA MET A 200 18.68 -1.37 -16.10
C MET A 200 18.87 -0.26 -17.14
N ALA A 201 17.81 0.47 -17.50
CA ALA A 201 17.89 1.68 -18.30
C ALA A 201 18.32 2.92 -17.50
N GLY A 202 18.72 2.74 -16.23
CA GLY A 202 19.23 3.80 -15.35
C GLY A 202 18.15 4.59 -14.64
N LYS A 203 16.91 4.09 -14.59
CA LYS A 203 15.79 4.75 -13.91
C LYS A 203 15.72 4.36 -12.44
N ARG A 204 15.23 5.28 -11.60
CA ARG A 204 14.81 5.01 -10.22
C ARG A 204 13.41 4.42 -10.26
N VAL A 205 13.27 3.17 -9.83
CA VAL A 205 12.04 2.40 -10.02
C VAL A 205 11.51 1.87 -8.69
N GLY A 206 10.21 2.02 -8.48
CA GLY A 206 9.45 1.29 -7.47
C GLY A 206 8.64 0.17 -8.11
N LEU A 207 8.53 -0.96 -7.43
CA LEU A 207 7.66 -2.08 -7.77
C LEU A 207 6.74 -2.38 -6.59
N LEU A 208 5.45 -2.19 -6.81
CA LEU A 208 4.39 -2.40 -5.84
C LEU A 208 3.57 -3.62 -6.24
N ASP A 209 3.65 -4.68 -5.43
CA ASP A 209 2.82 -5.87 -5.55
C ASP A 209 1.57 -5.74 -4.69
N VAL A 210 0.41 -5.67 -5.34
CA VAL A 210 -0.90 -5.62 -4.71
C VAL A 210 -1.73 -6.86 -5.03
N ASP A 211 -1.13 -7.90 -5.63
CA ASP A 211 -1.79 -9.18 -5.91
C ASP A 211 -1.83 -10.07 -4.65
N ILE A 212 -2.75 -9.73 -3.77
CA ILE A 212 -2.95 -10.32 -2.42
C ILE A 212 -3.12 -11.85 -2.46
N HIS A 213 -3.63 -12.39 -3.57
CA HIS A 213 -3.99 -13.80 -3.68
C HIS A 213 -2.82 -14.71 -4.05
N GLY A 214 -1.69 -14.15 -4.50
CA GLY A 214 -0.52 -14.91 -4.90
C GLY A 214 0.69 -14.00 -5.04
N PRO A 215 1.18 -13.39 -3.95
CA PRO A 215 2.31 -12.48 -4.00
C PRO A 215 3.54 -13.26 -4.44
N SER A 216 3.90 -13.08 -5.71
CA SER A 216 4.95 -13.86 -6.38
C SER A 216 6.21 -13.04 -6.63
N ILE A 217 6.14 -11.71 -6.41
CA ILE A 217 7.24 -10.80 -6.65
C ILE A 217 8.45 -11.05 -5.73
N PRO A 218 8.29 -11.28 -4.40
CA PRO A 218 9.43 -11.60 -3.53
C PRO A 218 10.24 -12.79 -4.04
N LYS A 219 9.54 -13.87 -4.42
CA LYS A 219 10.15 -15.06 -5.02
C LYS A 219 10.89 -14.75 -6.30
N MET A 220 10.25 -14.10 -7.26
CA MET A 220 10.83 -13.82 -8.58
C MET A 220 12.09 -12.94 -8.52
N LEU A 221 12.22 -12.14 -7.47
CA LEU A 221 13.37 -11.26 -7.23
C LEU A 221 14.42 -11.86 -6.28
N GLY A 222 14.17 -13.05 -5.71
CA GLY A 222 15.06 -13.67 -4.73
C GLY A 222 15.10 -12.92 -3.39
N LEU A 223 13.97 -12.28 -3.03
CA LEU A 223 13.79 -11.46 -1.82
C LEU A 223 12.93 -12.18 -0.76
N GLU A 224 12.67 -13.48 -0.91
CA GLU A 224 11.99 -14.27 0.12
C GLU A 224 12.74 -14.19 1.46
N GLY A 225 11.99 -14.05 2.56
CA GLY A 225 12.55 -13.89 3.91
C GLY A 225 13.11 -12.49 4.21
N SER A 226 13.04 -11.54 3.27
CA SER A 226 13.36 -10.14 3.56
C SER A 226 12.37 -9.56 4.55
N ALA A 227 12.87 -8.90 5.60
CA ALA A 227 12.05 -8.19 6.55
C ALA A 227 11.83 -6.75 6.08
N VAL A 228 10.59 -6.29 6.12
CA VAL A 228 10.27 -4.88 5.91
C VAL A 228 10.47 -4.14 7.22
N GLU A 229 11.34 -3.14 7.21
CA GLU A 229 11.59 -2.30 8.37
C GLU A 229 10.51 -1.22 8.51
N ASN A 230 10.27 -0.81 9.75
CA ASN A 230 9.40 0.34 10.04
C ASN A 230 10.26 1.44 10.68
N ASN A 231 10.29 2.61 10.05
CA ASN A 231 11.03 3.76 10.52
C ASN A 231 10.06 4.89 10.87
N GLU A 232 9.91 5.17 12.17
CA GLU A 232 9.07 6.26 12.69
C GLU A 232 7.61 6.27 12.14
N GLY A 233 7.05 5.09 11.82
CA GLY A 233 5.70 4.95 11.29
C GLY A 233 5.64 4.76 9.77
N ASN A 234 6.73 5.01 9.04
CA ASN A 234 6.84 4.73 7.61
C ASN A 234 7.36 3.31 7.36
N ILE A 235 7.02 2.79 6.18
CA ILE A 235 7.44 1.47 5.70
C ILE A 235 8.67 1.65 4.81
N VAL A 236 9.79 1.04 5.19
CA VAL A 236 11.01 1.06 4.35
C VAL A 236 10.90 -0.06 3.31
N PRO A 237 10.91 0.25 2.00
CA PRO A 237 10.79 -0.78 0.97
C PRO A 237 12.04 -1.67 0.93
N VAL A 238 11.88 -2.93 0.52
CA VAL A 238 13.02 -3.83 0.30
C VAL A 238 13.73 -3.42 -0.99
N GLU A 239 15.05 -3.28 -0.93
CA GLU A 239 15.85 -2.81 -2.07
C GLU A 239 16.56 -3.96 -2.79
N LEU A 240 16.52 -3.94 -4.12
CA LEU A 240 17.35 -4.77 -5.00
C LEU A 240 18.11 -3.85 -5.95
N GLY A 241 19.34 -3.49 -5.60
CA GLY A 241 20.08 -2.46 -6.34
C GLY A 241 19.40 -1.10 -6.15
N THR A 242 18.92 -0.48 -7.24
CA THR A 242 18.16 0.78 -7.20
C THR A 242 16.64 0.57 -7.35
N LEU A 243 16.19 -0.69 -7.41
CA LEU A 243 14.77 -1.04 -7.42
C LEU A 243 14.25 -1.13 -5.98
N LYS A 244 13.22 -0.34 -5.66
CA LYS A 244 12.49 -0.42 -4.40
C LYS A 244 11.28 -1.32 -4.56
N VAL A 245 11.07 -2.26 -3.64
CA VAL A 245 10.02 -3.27 -3.75
C VAL A 245 9.20 -3.29 -2.48
N ILE A 246 7.87 -3.26 -2.63
CA ILE A 246 6.95 -3.62 -1.56
C ILE A 246 5.96 -4.66 -2.07
N SER A 247 5.75 -5.70 -1.27
CA SER A 247 4.80 -6.76 -1.54
C SER A 247 4.17 -7.22 -0.25
N LEU A 248 2.90 -7.61 -0.33
CA LEU A 248 2.23 -8.32 0.76
C LEU A 248 2.97 -9.61 1.17
N GLY A 249 3.69 -10.24 0.24
CA GLY A 249 4.46 -11.45 0.53
C GLY A 249 5.51 -11.26 1.63
N PHE A 250 6.01 -10.04 1.86
CA PHE A 250 6.95 -9.76 2.96
C PHE A 250 6.30 -9.79 4.36
N PHE A 251 4.97 -9.66 4.43
CA PHE A 251 4.23 -9.60 5.68
C PHE A 251 3.57 -10.95 6.04
N LEU A 252 3.62 -11.93 5.13
CA LEU A 252 3.13 -13.29 5.39
C LEU A 252 4.14 -14.06 6.22
N ARG A 253 3.65 -14.84 7.19
CA ARG A 253 4.51 -15.68 8.04
C ARG A 253 4.97 -16.93 7.32
N ASN A 254 4.08 -17.53 6.51
CA ASN A 254 4.41 -18.60 5.57
C ASN A 254 3.82 -18.29 4.19
N GLU A 255 4.50 -18.74 3.13
CA GLU A 255 4.06 -18.59 1.74
C GLU A 255 2.75 -19.33 1.42
N ASP A 256 2.47 -20.42 2.15
CA ASP A 256 1.26 -21.22 2.00
C ASP A 256 0.05 -20.68 2.80
N ASP A 257 0.23 -19.60 3.56
CA ASP A 257 -0.85 -19.03 4.38
C ASP A 257 -1.92 -18.41 3.46
N ALA A 258 -3.13 -18.98 3.47
CA ALA A 258 -4.24 -18.44 2.71
C ALA A 258 -4.66 -17.06 3.24
N VAL A 259 -4.49 -16.02 2.42
CA VAL A 259 -4.88 -14.65 2.77
C VAL A 259 -6.39 -14.46 2.57
N ILE A 260 -7.17 -14.69 3.63
CA ILE A 260 -8.64 -14.51 3.63
C ILE A 260 -8.99 -13.11 4.14
N TRP A 261 -8.71 -12.09 3.34
CA TRP A 261 -9.00 -10.69 3.71
C TRP A 261 -10.29 -10.17 3.07
N ARG A 262 -11.08 -9.44 3.86
CA ARG A 262 -12.27 -8.71 3.39
C ARG A 262 -11.84 -7.48 2.57
N GLY A 263 -12.62 -7.10 1.56
CA GLY A 263 -12.33 -5.98 0.65
C GLY A 263 -11.81 -4.70 1.30
N PRO A 264 -12.44 -4.18 2.38
CA PRO A 264 -11.96 -2.98 3.06
C PRO A 264 -10.55 -3.10 3.64
N MET A 265 -10.16 -4.28 4.15
CA MET A 265 -8.80 -4.52 4.63
C MET A 265 -7.78 -4.48 3.48
N LYS A 266 -8.13 -5.08 2.33
CA LYS A 266 -7.29 -5.05 1.14
C LYS A 266 -7.02 -3.61 0.67
N MET A 267 -8.09 -2.81 0.58
CA MET A 267 -8.00 -1.41 0.19
C MET A 267 -7.18 -0.59 1.20
N GLY A 268 -7.35 -0.85 2.50
CA GLY A 268 -6.55 -0.24 3.56
C GLY A 268 -5.05 -0.48 3.39
N VAL A 269 -4.64 -1.73 3.11
CA VAL A 269 -3.21 -2.04 2.91
C VAL A 269 -2.65 -1.44 1.62
N ILE A 270 -3.42 -1.45 0.52
CA ILE A 270 -3.01 -0.78 -0.71
C ILE A 270 -2.80 0.72 -0.46
N LYS A 271 -3.74 1.37 0.24
CA LYS A 271 -3.64 2.77 0.63
C LYS A 271 -2.42 3.02 1.51
N GLN A 272 -2.17 2.15 2.48
CA GLN A 272 -0.99 2.21 3.34
C GLN A 272 0.31 2.12 2.54
N PHE A 273 0.43 1.19 1.59
CA PHE A 273 1.63 1.07 0.76
C PHE A 273 1.87 2.27 -0.15
N LEU A 274 0.81 2.93 -0.61
CA LEU A 274 0.94 4.13 -1.42
C LEU A 274 1.25 5.39 -0.60
N LYS A 275 0.77 5.45 0.66
CA LYS A 275 0.90 6.61 1.55
C LYS A 275 2.16 6.57 2.42
N ASP A 276 2.45 5.41 3.00
CA ASP A 276 3.38 5.27 4.14
C ASP A 276 4.72 4.64 3.74
N VAL A 277 4.85 4.11 2.52
CA VAL A 277 6.14 3.59 2.04
C VAL A 277 7.07 4.74 1.64
N GLU A 278 8.34 4.65 2.07
CA GLU A 278 9.40 5.61 1.76
C GLU A 278 9.94 5.40 0.32
N TRP A 279 9.07 5.61 -0.66
CA TRP A 279 9.43 5.53 -2.08
C TRP A 279 10.56 6.48 -2.45
N GLY A 280 10.59 7.67 -1.84
CA GLY A 280 11.49 8.76 -2.24
C GLY A 280 11.19 9.22 -3.67
N ASP A 281 12.18 9.83 -4.33
CA ASP A 281 12.03 10.25 -5.72
C ASP A 281 12.20 9.06 -6.68
N LEU A 282 11.14 8.76 -7.42
CA LEU A 282 11.11 7.71 -8.42
C LEU A 282 10.82 8.29 -9.79
N ASP A 283 11.50 7.78 -10.81
CA ASP A 283 11.14 8.07 -12.19
C ASP A 283 9.89 7.25 -12.58
N TYR A 284 9.81 6.00 -12.10
CA TYR A 284 8.69 5.09 -12.39
C TYR A 284 8.23 4.32 -11.15
N LEU A 285 6.92 4.20 -10.96
CA LEU A 285 6.29 3.20 -10.09
C LEU A 285 5.49 2.22 -10.95
N VAL A 286 5.91 0.94 -10.94
CA VAL A 286 5.21 -0.16 -11.58
C VAL A 286 4.35 -0.87 -10.55
N VAL A 287 3.05 -1.02 -10.84
CA VAL A 287 2.07 -1.60 -9.91
C VAL A 287 1.51 -2.89 -10.49
N ASP A 288 1.82 -4.02 -9.87
CA ASP A 288 1.28 -5.32 -10.23
C ASP A 288 -0.09 -5.53 -9.60
N SER A 289 -1.15 -5.22 -10.37
CA SER A 289 -2.53 -5.24 -9.89
C SER A 289 -3.09 -6.67 -9.80
N PRO A 290 -4.11 -6.97 -8.99
CA PRO A 290 -4.78 -8.28 -9.02
C PRO A 290 -5.37 -8.60 -10.41
N PRO A 291 -5.60 -9.89 -10.75
CA PRO A 291 -6.22 -10.24 -12.01
C PRO A 291 -7.70 -9.84 -12.06
N GLY A 292 -8.17 -9.53 -13.27
CA GLY A 292 -9.57 -9.22 -13.55
C GLY A 292 -9.87 -7.72 -13.57
N THR A 293 -11.16 -7.40 -13.46
CA THR A 293 -11.68 -6.02 -13.44
C THR A 293 -12.70 -5.85 -12.31
N GLY A 294 -12.43 -6.51 -11.17
CA GLY A 294 -13.26 -6.46 -9.98
C GLY A 294 -12.93 -5.26 -9.09
N ASP A 295 -13.31 -5.35 -7.81
CA ASP A 295 -13.16 -4.27 -6.84
C ASP A 295 -11.68 -3.99 -6.51
N GLU A 296 -10.80 -5.00 -6.54
CA GLU A 296 -9.40 -4.79 -6.16
C GLU A 296 -8.61 -3.97 -7.19
N PRO A 297 -8.59 -4.29 -8.50
CA PRO A 297 -7.98 -3.41 -9.50
C PRO A 297 -8.62 -2.02 -9.56
N LEU A 298 -9.93 -1.92 -9.28
CA LEU A 298 -10.65 -0.63 -9.19
C LEU A 298 -10.12 0.22 -8.03
N SER A 299 -9.92 -0.39 -6.87
CA SER A 299 -9.38 0.28 -5.68
C SER A 299 -7.98 0.83 -5.96
N VAL A 300 -7.12 0.05 -6.63
CA VAL A 300 -5.77 0.50 -7.03
C VAL A 300 -5.85 1.72 -7.95
N CYS A 301 -6.73 1.71 -8.95
CA CYS A 301 -6.91 2.84 -9.86
C CYS A 301 -7.43 4.10 -9.15
N GLN A 302 -8.31 3.94 -8.14
CA GLN A 302 -8.87 5.05 -7.37
C GLN A 302 -7.83 5.67 -6.42
N LEU A 303 -6.94 4.86 -5.86
CA LEU A 303 -5.89 5.28 -4.93
C LEU A 303 -4.62 5.78 -5.64
N LEU A 304 -4.50 5.58 -6.95
CA LEU A 304 -3.42 6.11 -7.78
C LEU A 304 -3.95 7.20 -8.73
N PRO A 305 -4.27 8.40 -8.21
CA PRO A 305 -4.72 9.49 -9.05
C PRO A 305 -3.64 9.86 -10.06
N ASN A 306 -4.07 10.19 -11.28
CA ASN A 306 -3.19 10.60 -12.39
C ASN A 306 -2.15 9.55 -12.80
N ALA A 307 -2.50 8.25 -12.76
CA ALA A 307 -1.67 7.24 -13.40
C ALA A 307 -1.54 7.53 -14.91
N ASP A 308 -0.31 7.48 -15.44
CA ASP A 308 0.00 7.74 -16.84
C ASP A 308 -0.64 6.72 -17.78
N GLY A 309 -0.85 5.51 -17.28
CA GLY A 309 -1.69 4.53 -17.92
C GLY A 309 -1.44 3.09 -17.48
N ALA A 310 -2.11 2.19 -18.19
CA ALA A 310 -2.04 0.76 -17.94
C ALA A 310 -1.38 -0.01 -19.09
N VAL A 311 -0.56 -0.98 -18.72
CA VAL A 311 -0.10 -2.07 -19.58
C VAL A 311 -1.01 -3.27 -19.36
N VAL A 312 -1.64 -3.77 -20.42
CA VAL A 312 -2.56 -4.91 -20.31
C VAL A 312 -1.90 -6.18 -20.82
N VAL A 313 -1.78 -7.17 -19.94
CA VAL A 313 -1.13 -8.46 -20.22
C VAL A 313 -2.17 -9.50 -20.61
N THR A 314 -1.88 -10.23 -21.69
CA THR A 314 -2.72 -11.33 -22.19
C THR A 314 -1.91 -12.50 -22.71
N THR A 315 -2.60 -13.53 -23.18
CA THR A 315 -2.03 -14.66 -23.93
C THR A 315 -2.72 -14.76 -25.29
N PRO A 316 -2.08 -15.38 -26.30
CA PRO A 316 -2.61 -15.45 -27.66
C PRO A 316 -3.96 -16.18 -27.84
N GLN A 317 -4.37 -16.98 -26.86
CA GLN A 317 -5.56 -17.83 -26.95
C GLN A 317 -6.84 -17.01 -27.08
N ASP A 318 -7.75 -17.43 -27.97
CA ASP A 318 -9.01 -16.71 -28.27
C ASP A 318 -9.89 -16.47 -27.03
N VAL A 319 -9.86 -17.38 -26.04
CA VAL A 319 -10.60 -17.24 -24.77
C VAL A 319 -10.08 -16.08 -23.93
N SER A 320 -8.78 -15.79 -24.00
CA SER A 320 -8.15 -14.68 -23.27
C SER A 320 -8.49 -13.33 -23.91
N VAL A 321 -8.82 -13.29 -25.20
CA VAL A 321 -9.08 -12.07 -25.97
C VAL A 321 -10.32 -11.31 -25.45
N SER A 322 -11.36 -12.03 -25.02
CA SER A 322 -12.54 -11.40 -24.41
C SER A 322 -12.21 -10.71 -23.09
N ASP A 323 -11.27 -11.27 -22.32
CA ASP A 323 -10.89 -10.70 -21.03
C ASP A 323 -10.05 -9.43 -21.21
N VAL A 324 -9.22 -9.36 -22.25
CA VAL A 324 -8.50 -8.12 -22.57
C VAL A 324 -9.45 -6.99 -22.95
N ARG A 325 -10.52 -7.28 -23.72
CA ARG A 325 -11.53 -6.26 -24.05
C ARG A 325 -12.18 -5.68 -22.81
N LYS A 326 -12.45 -6.52 -21.80
CA LYS A 326 -12.96 -6.06 -20.50
C LYS A 326 -11.94 -5.17 -19.81
N SER A 327 -10.67 -5.57 -19.72
CA SER A 327 -9.62 -4.74 -19.12
C SER A 327 -9.44 -3.39 -19.82
N ILE A 328 -9.48 -3.34 -21.16
CA ILE A 328 -9.39 -2.07 -21.90
C ILE A 328 -10.64 -1.20 -21.65
N THR A 329 -11.82 -1.82 -21.65
CA THR A 329 -13.07 -1.09 -21.38
C THR A 329 -13.10 -0.55 -19.96
N PHE A 330 -12.60 -1.32 -19.00
CA PHE A 330 -12.40 -0.90 -17.62
C PHE A 330 -11.47 0.31 -17.52
N CYS A 331 -10.32 0.30 -18.21
CA CYS A 331 -9.43 1.46 -18.26
C CYS A 331 -10.15 2.71 -18.80
N ARG A 332 -10.94 2.56 -19.87
CA ARG A 332 -11.73 3.66 -20.45
C ARG A 332 -12.77 4.22 -19.49
N GLN A 333 -13.47 3.36 -18.76
CA GLN A 333 -14.47 3.78 -17.77
C GLN A 333 -13.85 4.59 -16.64
N LEU A 334 -12.58 4.32 -16.32
CA LEU A 334 -11.81 5.04 -15.31
C LEU A 334 -10.99 6.19 -15.89
N ASN A 335 -11.17 6.53 -17.18
CA ASN A 335 -10.39 7.53 -17.91
C ASN A 335 -8.87 7.29 -17.84
N MET A 336 -8.45 6.03 -17.68
CA MET A 336 -7.05 5.65 -17.63
C MET A 336 -6.54 5.31 -19.04
N PRO A 337 -5.46 5.95 -19.53
CA PRO A 337 -4.86 5.62 -20.82
C PRO A 337 -4.37 4.16 -20.84
N VAL A 338 -4.52 3.49 -21.98
CA VAL A 338 -3.89 2.18 -22.20
C VAL A 338 -2.58 2.41 -22.95
N LEU A 339 -1.45 2.29 -22.25
CA LEU A 339 -0.11 2.44 -22.81
C LEU A 339 0.15 1.37 -23.87
N GLY A 340 -0.40 0.17 -23.66
CA GLY A 340 -0.52 -0.84 -24.69
C GLY A 340 -0.77 -2.23 -24.16
N VAL A 341 -0.85 -3.17 -25.10
CA VAL A 341 -1.11 -4.59 -24.84
C VAL A 341 0.18 -5.39 -25.02
N VAL A 342 0.48 -6.25 -24.05
CA VAL A 342 1.56 -7.24 -24.10
C VAL A 342 0.93 -8.62 -24.27
N GLU A 343 1.32 -9.32 -25.34
CA GLU A 343 0.93 -10.72 -25.55
C GLU A 343 2.03 -11.63 -25.00
N ASN A 344 1.86 -12.11 -23.77
CA ASN A 344 2.78 -13.08 -23.16
C ASN A 344 2.54 -14.49 -23.71
N MET A 345 3.57 -15.33 -23.65
CA MET A 345 3.53 -16.72 -24.14
C MET A 345 3.22 -16.85 -25.65
N SER A 346 3.72 -15.91 -26.46
CA SER A 346 3.51 -15.85 -27.91
C SER A 346 4.64 -16.54 -28.67
N GLY A 347 4.42 -17.81 -29.01
CA GLY A 347 5.46 -18.70 -29.56
C GLY A 347 6.30 -19.36 -28.47
N PHE A 348 7.26 -20.17 -28.86
CA PHE A 348 8.14 -20.94 -27.98
C PHE A 348 9.58 -20.91 -28.50
N VAL A 349 10.52 -20.50 -27.65
CA VAL A 349 11.95 -20.48 -27.95
C VAL A 349 12.50 -21.90 -27.79
N CYS A 350 12.97 -22.50 -28.88
CA CYS A 350 13.61 -23.81 -28.84
C CYS A 350 14.95 -23.71 -28.06
N PRO A 351 15.14 -24.47 -26.97
CA PRO A 351 16.37 -24.39 -26.17
C PRO A 351 17.62 -24.93 -26.88
N HIS A 352 17.45 -25.67 -27.99
CA HIS A 352 18.56 -26.24 -28.75
C HIS A 352 19.07 -25.31 -29.86
N CYS A 353 18.17 -24.62 -30.58
CA CYS A 353 18.54 -23.80 -31.74
C CYS A 353 18.17 -22.31 -31.63
N GLY A 354 17.41 -21.90 -30.60
CA GLY A 354 16.96 -20.51 -30.43
C GLY A 354 15.83 -20.07 -31.38
N GLU A 355 15.36 -20.95 -32.27
CA GLU A 355 14.25 -20.67 -33.17
C GLU A 355 12.93 -20.54 -32.40
N ILE A 356 12.08 -19.59 -32.82
CA ILE A 356 10.76 -19.39 -32.23
C ILE A 356 9.73 -20.19 -33.03
N THR A 357 9.09 -21.15 -32.38
CA THR A 357 8.02 -21.98 -32.95
C THR A 357 6.66 -21.54 -32.42
N GLU A 358 5.69 -21.34 -33.31
CA GLU A 358 4.31 -21.05 -32.92
C GLU A 358 3.59 -22.34 -32.46
N ILE A 359 3.71 -22.67 -31.17
CA ILE A 359 3.05 -23.86 -30.59
C ILE A 359 1.56 -23.63 -30.29
N PHE A 360 1.13 -22.37 -30.22
CA PHE A 360 -0.26 -21.93 -30.13
C PHE A 360 -0.52 -20.91 -31.22
N LYS A 361 -1.81 -20.60 -31.50
CA LYS A 361 -2.16 -19.45 -32.36
C LYS A 361 -1.47 -18.19 -31.83
N THR A 362 -0.94 -17.33 -32.68
CA THR A 362 -0.29 -16.07 -32.30
C THR A 362 -1.08 -14.84 -32.78
N GLY A 363 -0.74 -13.67 -32.23
CA GLY A 363 -1.24 -12.37 -32.68
C GLY A 363 -2.70 -12.08 -32.30
N GLY A 364 -3.30 -12.84 -31.39
CA GLY A 364 -4.63 -12.58 -30.85
C GLY A 364 -4.71 -11.22 -30.14
N GLY A 365 -3.71 -10.94 -29.30
CA GLY A 365 -3.52 -9.66 -28.61
C GLY A 365 -3.28 -8.51 -29.59
N ALA A 366 -2.43 -8.69 -30.61
CA ALA A 366 -2.16 -7.66 -31.62
C ALA A 366 -3.42 -7.29 -32.43
N ARG A 367 -4.17 -8.30 -32.91
CA ARG A 367 -5.43 -8.09 -33.62
C ARG A 367 -6.46 -7.37 -32.74
N MET A 368 -6.57 -7.78 -31.48
CA MET A 368 -7.50 -7.16 -30.53
C MET A 368 -7.11 -5.73 -30.19
N ALA A 369 -5.81 -5.45 -29.98
CA ALA A 369 -5.30 -4.11 -29.70
C ALA A 369 -5.66 -3.16 -30.85
N ASN A 370 -5.44 -3.60 -32.10
CA ASN A 370 -5.84 -2.85 -33.29
C ASN A 370 -7.36 -2.61 -33.36
N GLN A 371 -8.17 -3.65 -33.12
CA GLN A 371 -9.64 -3.53 -33.13
C GLN A 371 -10.16 -2.57 -32.05
N MET A 372 -9.50 -2.54 -30.90
CA MET A 372 -9.84 -1.63 -29.81
C MET A 372 -9.18 -0.26 -29.97
N GLY A 373 -8.30 -0.04 -30.96
CA GLY A 373 -7.60 1.23 -31.15
C GLY A 373 -6.64 1.57 -30.01
N VAL A 374 -5.93 0.57 -29.46
CA VAL A 374 -4.89 0.75 -28.44
C VAL A 374 -3.54 0.22 -28.95
N PRO A 375 -2.39 0.70 -28.42
CA PRO A 375 -1.08 0.24 -28.86
C PRO A 375 -0.83 -1.24 -28.55
N PHE A 376 -0.01 -1.89 -29.38
CA PHE A 376 0.53 -3.22 -29.13
C PHE A 376 2.03 -3.10 -28.86
N LEU A 377 2.46 -3.44 -27.63
CA LEU A 377 3.85 -3.26 -27.21
C LEU A 377 4.75 -4.40 -27.70
N GLY A 378 4.19 -5.60 -27.85
CA GLY A 378 4.92 -6.75 -28.37
C GLY A 378 4.41 -8.08 -27.85
N GLY A 379 4.96 -9.15 -28.43
CA GLY A 379 4.79 -10.52 -27.96
C GLY A 379 6.04 -11.01 -27.24
N ILE A 380 5.87 -11.67 -26.09
CA ILE A 380 6.96 -12.33 -25.36
C ILE A 380 6.82 -13.84 -25.60
N PRO A 381 7.81 -14.52 -26.20
CA PRO A 381 7.73 -15.95 -26.43
C PRO A 381 7.85 -16.74 -25.12
N LEU A 382 7.29 -17.95 -25.10
CA LEU A 382 7.58 -18.92 -24.05
C LEU A 382 9.04 -19.30 -24.12
N ASP A 383 9.76 -18.99 -23.06
CA ASP A 383 11.15 -19.38 -22.88
C ASP A 383 11.27 -20.11 -21.54
N PRO A 384 11.70 -21.38 -21.51
CA PRO A 384 11.92 -22.12 -20.26
C PRO A 384 12.87 -21.40 -19.30
N GLY A 385 13.81 -20.61 -19.82
CA GLY A 385 14.71 -19.78 -19.05
C GLY A 385 13.97 -18.73 -18.22
N VAL A 386 12.84 -18.19 -18.68
CA VAL A 386 12.05 -17.21 -17.91
C VAL A 386 11.47 -17.87 -16.65
N ALA A 387 10.83 -19.02 -16.80
CA ALA A 387 10.29 -19.77 -15.66
C ALA A 387 11.40 -20.18 -14.68
N ASN A 388 12.49 -20.76 -15.19
CA ASN A 388 13.62 -21.17 -14.37
C ASN A 388 14.30 -20.00 -13.64
N ALA A 389 14.33 -18.81 -14.24
CA ALA A 389 14.90 -17.62 -13.63
C ALA A 389 13.99 -17.08 -12.52
N CYS A 390 12.68 -16.98 -12.78
CA CYS A 390 11.68 -16.61 -11.78
C CYS A 390 11.69 -17.55 -10.56
N ASP A 391 11.72 -18.87 -10.79
CA ASP A 391 11.75 -19.86 -9.69
C ASP A 391 13.07 -19.82 -8.90
N ALA A 392 14.16 -19.39 -9.54
CA ALA A 392 15.46 -19.23 -8.91
C ALA A 392 15.69 -17.83 -8.30
N GLY A 393 14.67 -16.97 -8.27
CA GLY A 393 14.78 -15.60 -7.76
C GLY A 393 15.77 -14.72 -8.52
N ARG A 394 15.88 -14.93 -9.83
CA ARG A 394 16.79 -14.18 -10.71
C ARG A 394 15.97 -13.41 -11.74
N PRO A 395 15.96 -12.07 -11.69
CA PRO A 395 15.26 -11.26 -12.69
C PRO A 395 15.74 -11.58 -14.11
N TYR A 396 14.84 -12.05 -14.97
CA TYR A 396 15.24 -12.65 -16.25
C TYR A 396 15.95 -11.65 -17.17
N THR A 397 15.42 -10.43 -17.32
CA THR A 397 16.02 -9.40 -18.17
C THR A 397 17.41 -8.95 -17.72
N HIS A 398 17.74 -9.11 -16.44
CA HIS A 398 19.08 -8.83 -15.91
C HIS A 398 20.09 -9.93 -16.28
N HIS A 399 19.69 -11.20 -16.19
CA HIS A 399 20.59 -12.34 -16.38
C HIS A 399 20.66 -12.84 -17.83
N PHE A 400 19.61 -12.64 -18.61
CA PHE A 400 19.46 -13.16 -19.96
C PHE A 400 18.96 -12.07 -20.96
N PRO A 401 19.63 -10.90 -21.05
CA PRO A 401 19.14 -9.77 -21.85
C PRO A 401 19.15 -10.02 -23.36
N ASP A 402 20.06 -10.86 -23.85
CA ASP A 402 20.30 -11.07 -25.28
C ASP A 402 19.52 -12.26 -25.88
N THR A 403 18.71 -12.94 -25.07
CA THR A 403 17.83 -14.02 -25.55
C THR A 403 16.63 -13.43 -26.31
N PRO A 404 15.90 -14.25 -27.11
CA PRO A 404 14.70 -13.77 -27.79
C PRO A 404 13.65 -13.18 -26.84
N ALA A 405 13.46 -13.77 -25.66
CA ALA A 405 12.56 -13.23 -24.63
C ALA A 405 13.14 -11.96 -23.96
N GLY A 406 14.44 -11.91 -23.69
CA GLY A 406 15.10 -10.73 -23.10
C GLY A 406 15.00 -9.50 -24.00
N LEU A 407 15.26 -9.69 -25.30
CA LEU A 407 15.08 -8.65 -26.31
C LEU A 407 13.62 -8.21 -26.45
N ALA A 408 12.66 -9.14 -26.33
CA ALA A 408 11.24 -8.81 -26.34
C ALA A 408 10.85 -7.91 -25.15
N PHE A 409 11.30 -8.23 -23.93
CA PHE A 409 11.09 -7.38 -22.76
C PHE A 409 11.72 -5.99 -22.91
N LYS A 410 12.96 -5.93 -23.40
CA LYS A 410 13.66 -4.66 -23.65
C LYS A 410 12.89 -3.77 -24.62
N LYS A 411 12.32 -4.36 -25.68
CA LYS A 411 11.51 -3.64 -26.66
C LYS A 411 10.18 -3.13 -26.09
N ILE A 412 9.55 -3.89 -25.19
CA ILE A 412 8.26 -3.52 -24.58
C ILE A 412 8.36 -2.23 -23.75
N ILE A 413 9.53 -1.94 -23.17
CA ILE A 413 9.71 -0.72 -22.37
C ILE A 413 10.02 0.53 -23.19
N ASP A 414 10.33 0.43 -24.49
CA ASP A 414 10.67 1.60 -25.32
C ASP A 414 9.56 2.68 -25.32
N PRO A 415 8.27 2.33 -25.50
CA PRO A 415 7.19 3.32 -25.43
C PRO A 415 6.96 3.86 -24.02
N ILE A 416 7.33 3.09 -22.99
CA ILE A 416 7.23 3.49 -21.58
C ILE A 416 8.31 4.53 -21.25
N LEU A 417 9.55 4.28 -21.70
CA LEU A 417 10.66 5.23 -21.59
C LEU A 417 10.43 6.53 -22.37
N ALA A 418 9.53 6.51 -23.37
CA ALA A 418 9.16 7.69 -24.12
C ALA A 418 8.21 8.64 -23.35
N LEU A 419 7.66 8.22 -22.20
CA LEU A 419 6.87 9.11 -21.34
C LEU A 419 7.70 10.24 -20.73
N ASP A 420 9.01 10.04 -20.58
CA ASP A 420 9.97 11.04 -20.09
C ASP A 420 10.31 12.14 -21.13
N LYS A 421 9.80 12.04 -22.38
CA LYS A 421 10.11 12.93 -23.51
C LYS A 421 8.91 13.78 -23.91
#